data_AF-A0A8E0QQH6-F1
#
_entry.id   AF-A0A8E0QQH6-F1
#
_cell.length_a   1.000
_cell.length_b   1.000
_cell.length_c   1.000
_cell.angle_alpha   90.00
_cell.angle_beta   90.00
_cell.angle_gamma   90.00
#
_symmetry.space_group_name_H-M   'P 1'
#
loop_
_entity.id
_entity.type
_entity.pdbx_description
1 polymer ?
#
loop_
_entity_poly.entity_id
_entity_poly.type
_entity_poly.pdbx_seq_one_letter_code
_entity_poly.pdbx_strand_id
1 'polypeptide(L)'
;MAQPARSADSGDGKPDLIKFFHDPSWTIPWSHPEFTGSDMERHKRWRQQPWFKDKQRSSIQLLRRASAKWWPWGYFIYRTVYTPESDQVWSACVEKLDRYVHWEIDRLDGDRYTKAEDHGFPEKLVHEGYRNVIVENKERWDGASIEQIREDFKSLVASQGAEIGDVVPRYAVCMVIDRHCLDSIMRAFEDPEESMHGVVQGRDLFL
;
A
#
# COMPACT_ATOMS: atom_id res chain seq x y z
N MET A 1 54.35 -23.30 32.17
CA MET A 1 53.70 -22.16 32.87
C MET A 1 52.95 -21.32 31.84
N ALA A 2 51.67 -21.07 32.13
CA ALA A 2 50.76 -19.99 31.69
C ALA A 2 50.59 -19.56 30.19
N GLN A 3 49.31 -19.58 29.80
CA GLN A 3 48.53 -19.14 28.60
C GLN A 3 48.68 -17.64 28.19
N PRO A 4 48.07 -17.10 27.09
CA PRO A 4 46.72 -17.37 26.50
C PRO A 4 46.63 -17.21 24.96
N ALA A 5 45.52 -17.18 24.22
CA ALA A 5 44.08 -17.48 24.35
C ALA A 5 43.55 -17.72 22.91
N ARG A 6 42.44 -18.47 22.80
CA ARG A 6 41.68 -18.67 21.58
C ARG A 6 41.16 -17.32 21.06
N SER A 7 41.41 -17.04 19.78
CA SER A 7 40.69 -16.02 19.03
C SER A 7 39.23 -16.46 18.93
N ALA A 8 38.36 -15.76 19.65
CA ALA A 8 36.93 -15.82 19.41
C ALA A 8 36.71 -15.25 18.00
N ASP A 9 36.23 -16.11 17.10
CA ASP A 9 35.65 -15.70 15.83
C ASP A 9 34.44 -14.84 16.16
N SER A 10 34.66 -13.53 16.15
CA SER A 10 33.66 -12.51 16.40
C SER A 10 32.64 -12.62 15.29
N GLY A 11 31.43 -13.02 15.68
CA GLY A 11 30.28 -13.17 14.81
C GLY A 11 30.22 -12.07 13.77
N ASP A 12 30.20 -12.52 12.53
CA ASP A 12 29.96 -11.76 11.31
C ASP A 12 28.65 -10.97 11.47
N GLY A 13 28.76 -9.78 12.06
CA GLY A 13 27.70 -8.79 12.16
C GLY A 13 27.47 -8.22 10.78
N LYS A 14 26.87 -9.00 9.89
CA LYS A 14 26.28 -8.45 8.67
C LYS A 14 25.22 -7.45 9.13
N PRO A 15 25.29 -6.19 8.70
CA PRO A 15 24.14 -5.31 8.87
C PRO A 15 22.99 -5.99 8.14
N ASP A 16 21.92 -6.30 8.87
CA ASP A 16 20.66 -6.71 8.28
C ASP A 16 20.22 -5.57 7.34
N LEU A 17 20.62 -5.68 6.08
CA LEU A 17 20.13 -4.83 5.00
C LEU A 17 18.64 -5.09 4.95
N ILE A 18 17.85 -4.18 5.51
CA ILE A 18 16.42 -4.21 5.32
C ILE A 18 16.16 -4.09 3.84
N LYS A 19 15.66 -5.19 3.29
CA LYS A 19 15.11 -5.20 1.95
C LYS A 19 13.63 -4.85 2.10
N PHE A 20 13.28 -3.65 1.66
CA PHE A 20 11.90 -3.27 1.42
C PHE A 20 11.33 -4.08 0.26
N PHE A 21 10.01 -4.19 0.20
CA PHE A 21 9.39 -4.81 -0.95
C PHE A 21 9.72 -4.00 -2.21
N HIS A 22 10.11 -4.70 -3.27
CA HIS A 22 10.34 -4.12 -4.58
C HIS A 22 9.78 -5.05 -5.63
N ASP A 23 8.88 -4.51 -6.46
CA ASP A 23 8.39 -5.21 -7.64
C ASP A 23 9.24 -4.86 -8.87
N PRO A 24 9.61 -5.83 -9.72
CA PRO A 24 10.39 -5.58 -10.94
C PRO A 24 9.74 -4.61 -11.93
N SER A 25 8.42 -4.41 -11.89
CA SER A 25 7.73 -3.42 -12.72
C SER A 25 8.07 -1.98 -12.33
N TRP A 26 8.61 -1.76 -11.13
CA TRP A 26 8.98 -0.43 -10.67
C TRP A 26 10.38 -0.06 -11.16
N THR A 27 10.46 0.97 -12.01
CA THR A 27 11.74 1.46 -12.54
C THR A 27 12.71 1.94 -11.46
N ILE A 28 12.18 2.48 -10.36
CA ILE A 28 12.96 2.98 -9.23
C ILE A 28 12.52 2.24 -7.97
N PRO A 29 13.44 1.55 -7.26
CA PRO A 29 13.16 0.99 -5.95
C PRO A 29 12.57 2.03 -5.02
N TRP A 30 11.51 1.67 -4.30
CA TRP A 30 10.93 2.59 -3.34
C TRP A 30 11.93 2.85 -2.21
N SER A 31 12.05 4.11 -1.82
CA SER A 31 12.85 4.53 -0.68
C SER A 31 12.23 5.76 -0.07
N HIS A 32 12.43 5.94 1.23
CA HIS A 32 11.92 7.11 1.94
C HIS A 32 12.84 7.40 3.15
N PRO A 33 13.16 8.67 3.48
CA PRO A 33 14.09 9.01 4.56
C PRO A 33 13.70 8.43 5.93
N GLU A 34 12.41 8.34 6.21
CA GLU A 34 11.92 7.70 7.44
C GLU A 34 12.12 6.19 7.47
N PHE A 35 12.23 5.55 6.30
CA PHE A 35 12.40 4.11 6.16
C PHE A 35 13.89 3.77 5.98
N THR A 36 14.69 4.21 6.94
CA THR A 36 16.14 3.95 7.04
C THR A 36 16.46 3.25 8.37
N GLY A 37 17.55 2.45 8.37
CA GLY A 37 17.94 1.63 9.53
C GLY A 37 16.94 0.53 9.87
N SER A 38 17.25 -0.31 10.87
CA SER A 38 16.45 -1.46 11.29
C SER A 38 14.99 -1.08 11.63
N ASP A 39 14.05 -2.04 11.51
CA ASP A 39 12.65 -1.85 11.93
C ASP A 39 12.56 -1.37 13.38
N MET A 40 13.39 -1.99 14.23
CA MET A 40 13.51 -1.66 15.65
C MET A 40 14.02 -0.23 15.87
N GLU A 41 15.06 0.21 15.15
CA GLU A 41 15.58 1.58 15.25
C GLU A 41 14.56 2.60 14.78
N ARG A 42 13.93 2.37 13.63
CA ARG A 42 12.86 3.25 13.12
C ARG A 42 11.70 3.36 14.11
N HIS A 43 11.22 2.23 14.62
CA HIS A 43 10.13 2.22 15.59
C HIS A 43 10.55 2.85 16.94
N LYS A 44 11.83 2.79 17.32
CA LYS A 44 12.37 3.53 18.48
C LYS A 44 12.37 5.04 18.22
N ARG A 45 12.81 5.50 17.04
CA ARG A 45 12.75 6.93 16.65
C ARG A 45 11.31 7.44 16.67
N TRP A 46 10.39 6.73 16.02
CA TRP A 46 8.98 7.13 15.96
C TRP A 46 8.33 7.17 17.35
N ARG A 47 8.61 6.23 18.25
CA ARG A 47 8.09 6.27 19.64
C ARG A 47 8.47 7.50 20.45
N GLN A 48 9.54 8.19 20.07
CA GLN A 48 9.96 9.44 20.71
C GLN A 48 9.17 10.65 20.20
N GLN A 49 8.55 10.54 19.02
CA GLN A 49 7.83 11.63 18.39
C GLN A 49 6.43 11.83 19.01
N PRO A 50 5.97 13.08 19.20
CA PRO A 50 4.62 13.36 19.69
C PRO A 50 3.52 12.76 18.82
N TRP A 51 3.63 12.91 17.49
CA TRP A 51 2.66 12.44 16.52
C TRP A 51 2.40 10.93 16.58
N PHE A 52 3.42 10.14 16.94
CA PHE A 52 3.28 8.68 17.01
C PHE A 52 2.54 8.21 18.28
N LYS A 53 2.33 9.09 19.26
CA LYS A 53 1.63 8.75 20.51
C LYS A 53 0.12 8.76 20.35
N ASP A 54 -0.41 9.45 19.34
CA ASP A 54 -1.84 9.43 19.03
C ASP A 54 -2.23 8.10 18.40
N LYS A 55 -2.75 7.19 19.23
CA LYS A 55 -3.15 5.85 18.80
C LYS A 55 -4.49 5.81 18.06
N GLN A 56 -5.25 6.90 18.08
CA GLN A 56 -6.56 6.97 17.45
C GLN A 56 -6.46 7.36 15.98
N ARG A 57 -5.42 8.15 15.63
CA ARG A 57 -5.12 8.54 14.24
C ARG A 57 -4.83 7.32 13.35
N SER A 58 -5.55 7.21 12.25
CA SER A 58 -5.59 6.01 11.40
C SER A 58 -4.27 5.75 10.70
N SER A 59 -3.58 6.81 10.27
CA SER A 59 -2.21 6.72 9.72
C SER A 59 -1.23 6.09 10.72
N ILE A 60 -1.36 6.41 12.02
CA ILE A 60 -0.55 5.81 13.09
C ILE A 60 -0.91 4.36 13.32
N GLN A 61 -2.20 4.00 13.21
CA GLN A 61 -2.60 2.60 13.30
C GLN A 61 -1.97 1.76 12.19
N LEU A 62 -1.97 2.26 10.94
CA LEU A 62 -1.30 1.59 9.83
C LEU A 62 0.22 1.48 10.07
N LEU A 63 0.89 2.59 10.41
CA LEU A 63 2.34 2.63 10.64
C LEU A 63 2.80 1.70 11.78
N ARG A 64 1.97 1.50 12.81
CA ARG A 64 2.28 0.60 13.93
C ARG A 64 2.09 -0.87 13.60
N ARG A 65 1.12 -1.16 12.74
CA ARG A 65 0.80 -2.54 12.37
C ARG A 65 1.66 -3.05 11.21
N ALA A 66 2.16 -2.15 10.37
CA ALA A 66 3.02 -2.47 9.24
C ALA A 66 4.51 -2.52 9.63
N SER A 67 5.11 -3.71 9.63
CA SER A 67 6.57 -3.87 9.78
C SER A 67 7.36 -3.29 8.60
N ALA A 68 8.65 -2.97 8.77
CA ALA A 68 9.52 -2.41 7.72
C ALA A 68 9.44 -3.15 6.39
N LYS A 69 9.49 -4.48 6.45
CA LYS A 69 9.49 -5.35 5.26
C LYS A 69 8.21 -5.24 4.43
N TRP A 70 7.13 -4.70 5.01
CA TRP A 70 5.84 -4.53 4.36
C TRP A 70 5.63 -3.15 3.75
N TRP A 71 6.67 -2.31 3.74
CA TRP A 71 6.69 -1.05 3.02
C TRP A 71 7.45 -1.17 1.70
N PRO A 72 7.05 -0.42 0.66
CA PRO A 72 5.85 0.43 0.58
C PRO A 72 4.56 -0.39 0.64
N TRP A 73 3.43 0.23 1.00
CA TRP A 73 2.11 -0.43 0.97
C TRP A 73 1.40 -0.18 -0.36
N GLY A 74 0.24 -0.78 -0.56
CA GLY A 74 -0.59 -0.65 -1.76
C GLY A 74 -1.33 -1.94 -2.02
N TYR A 75 -1.82 -2.14 -3.24
CA TYR A 75 -2.53 -3.34 -3.64
C TYR A 75 -1.76 -4.11 -4.71
N PHE A 76 -1.93 -5.44 -4.72
CA PHE A 76 -1.81 -6.18 -5.96
C PHE A 76 -3.12 -6.00 -6.74
N ILE A 77 -3.02 -5.52 -7.96
CA ILE A 77 -4.16 -5.25 -8.85
C ILE A 77 -4.08 -6.21 -10.03
N TYR A 78 -4.99 -7.17 -10.07
CA TYR A 78 -5.14 -8.07 -11.21
C TYR A 78 -5.97 -7.38 -12.29
N ARG A 79 -5.33 -7.14 -13.44
CA ARG A 79 -6.05 -6.75 -14.65
C ARG A 79 -6.60 -8.00 -15.31
N THR A 80 -7.91 -8.03 -15.55
CA THR A 80 -8.58 -9.21 -16.13
C THR A 80 -9.37 -8.90 -17.40
N VAL A 81 -9.18 -7.70 -17.95
CA VAL A 81 -9.80 -7.23 -19.17
C VAL A 81 -8.74 -6.63 -20.11
N TYR A 82 -8.67 -7.16 -21.32
CA TYR A 82 -7.65 -6.81 -22.32
C TYR A 82 -8.23 -6.57 -23.73
N THR A 83 -9.41 -5.97 -23.77
CA THR A 83 -10.06 -5.47 -24.99
C THR A 83 -9.38 -4.19 -25.49
N PRO A 84 -9.41 -3.89 -26.81
CA PRO A 84 -8.85 -2.63 -27.32
C PRO A 84 -9.40 -1.38 -26.61
N GLU A 85 -10.67 -1.39 -26.21
CA GLU A 85 -11.31 -0.29 -25.51
C GLU A 85 -10.80 -0.17 -24.06
N SER A 86 -10.63 -1.29 -23.35
CA SER A 86 -10.05 -1.26 -21.99
C SER A 86 -8.59 -0.80 -22.01
N ASP A 87 -7.83 -1.15 -23.03
CA ASP A 87 -6.42 -0.78 -23.16
C ASP A 87 -6.25 0.73 -23.29
N GLN A 88 -7.19 1.41 -23.96
CA GLN A 88 -7.18 2.87 -24.13
C GLN A 88 -7.39 3.63 -22.81
N VAL A 89 -8.15 3.05 -21.87
CA VAL A 89 -8.54 3.74 -20.63
C VAL A 89 -7.87 3.17 -19.39
N TRP A 90 -7.08 2.10 -19.52
CA TRP A 90 -6.46 1.41 -18.38
C TRP A 90 -5.62 2.34 -17.51
N SER A 91 -4.72 3.12 -18.11
CA SER A 91 -3.87 4.06 -17.39
C SER A 91 -4.71 5.08 -16.61
N ALA A 92 -5.74 5.64 -17.24
CA ALA A 92 -6.64 6.59 -16.60
C ALA A 92 -7.46 5.95 -15.46
N CYS A 93 -7.83 4.68 -15.60
CA CYS A 93 -8.50 3.91 -14.55
C CYS A 93 -7.61 3.75 -13.31
N VAL A 94 -6.34 3.38 -13.49
CA VAL A 94 -5.37 3.24 -12.40
C VAL A 94 -5.08 4.60 -11.76
N GLU A 95 -4.87 5.65 -12.56
CA GLU A 95 -4.68 7.02 -12.05
C GLU A 95 -5.88 7.51 -11.25
N LYS A 96 -7.11 7.24 -11.72
CA LYS A 96 -8.33 7.60 -10.98
C LYS A 96 -8.42 6.82 -9.67
N LEU A 97 -8.11 5.52 -9.66
CA LEU A 97 -8.05 4.73 -8.42
C LEU A 97 -7.05 5.31 -7.43
N ASP A 98 -5.83 5.65 -7.88
CA ASP A 98 -4.79 6.23 -7.04
C ASP A 98 -5.25 7.57 -6.43
N ARG A 99 -5.91 8.44 -7.23
CA ARG A 99 -6.48 9.70 -6.73
C ARG A 99 -7.53 9.47 -5.64
N TYR A 100 -8.42 8.50 -5.80
CA TYR A 100 -9.43 8.20 -4.78
C TYR A 100 -8.80 7.68 -3.47
N VAL A 101 -7.75 6.86 -3.56
CA VAL A 101 -7.05 6.37 -2.36
C VAL A 101 -6.32 7.52 -1.66
N HIS A 102 -5.64 8.38 -2.40
CA HIS A 102 -4.98 9.56 -1.84
C HIS A 102 -5.98 10.51 -1.17
N TRP A 103 -7.10 10.77 -1.83
CA TRP A 103 -8.18 11.56 -1.26
C TRP A 103 -8.75 10.97 0.03
N GLU A 104 -8.96 9.66 0.11
CA GLU A 104 -9.42 9.02 1.35
C GLU A 104 -8.40 9.16 2.49
N ILE A 105 -7.09 9.08 2.20
CA ILE A 105 -6.04 9.29 3.22
C ILE A 105 -6.13 10.73 3.76
N ASP A 106 -6.26 11.70 2.88
CA ASP A 106 -6.30 13.12 3.24
C ASP A 106 -7.62 13.48 3.96
N ARG A 107 -8.74 12.88 3.58
CA ARG A 107 -10.05 13.15 4.19
C ARG A 107 -10.22 12.49 5.56
N LEU A 108 -9.81 11.24 5.71
CA LEU A 108 -10.19 10.41 6.86
C LEU A 108 -9.68 10.96 8.19
N ASP A 109 -8.46 11.49 8.19
CA ASP A 109 -7.87 12.17 9.34
C ASP A 109 -7.16 13.49 8.96
N GLY A 110 -6.84 13.73 7.69
CA GLY A 110 -6.06 14.90 7.29
C GLY A 110 -6.73 16.23 7.66
N ASP A 111 -8.04 16.42 7.46
CA ASP A 111 -8.74 17.64 7.90
C ASP A 111 -8.58 17.91 9.40
N ARG A 112 -8.63 16.85 10.21
CA ARG A 112 -8.50 16.92 11.67
C ARG A 112 -7.09 17.30 12.11
N TYR A 113 -6.06 16.86 11.37
CA TYR A 113 -4.65 17.03 11.75
C TYR A 113 -3.87 17.99 10.84
N THR A 114 -4.49 18.62 9.84
CA THR A 114 -3.85 19.61 8.94
C THR A 114 -3.27 20.79 9.72
N LYS A 115 -3.93 21.18 10.82
CA LYS A 115 -3.50 22.27 11.72
C LYS A 115 -2.76 21.78 12.96
N ALA A 116 -2.50 20.47 13.07
CA ALA A 116 -1.70 19.94 14.17
C ALA A 116 -0.23 20.39 14.03
N GLU A 117 0.51 20.36 15.14
CA GLU A 117 1.95 20.73 15.15
C GLU A 117 2.81 19.87 14.21
N ASP A 118 2.36 18.64 13.93
CA ASP A 118 3.03 17.74 12.99
C ASP A 118 2.59 17.95 11.52
N HIS A 119 1.67 18.88 11.27
CA HIS A 119 1.21 19.27 9.93
C HIS A 119 0.77 18.10 9.05
N GLY A 120 0.10 17.08 9.62
CA GLY A 120 -0.35 15.93 8.82
C GLY A 120 0.76 14.94 8.45
N PHE A 121 1.94 15.03 9.08
CA PHE A 121 3.11 14.24 8.69
C PHE A 121 2.85 12.72 8.60
N PRO A 122 2.16 12.08 9.57
CA PRO A 122 1.73 10.69 9.45
C PRO A 122 0.91 10.35 8.19
N GLU A 123 -0.08 11.16 7.82
CA GLU A 123 -0.87 10.97 6.60
C GLU A 123 0.01 11.11 5.37
N LYS A 124 0.87 12.13 5.34
CA LYS A 124 1.85 12.32 4.27
C LYS A 124 2.77 11.09 4.11
N LEU A 125 3.23 10.52 5.22
CA LEU A 125 4.06 9.31 5.19
C LEU A 125 3.31 8.09 4.64
N VAL A 126 2.03 7.94 5.00
CA VAL A 126 1.16 6.90 4.43
C VAL A 126 0.94 7.17 2.94
N HIS A 127 0.62 8.39 2.56
CA HIS A 127 0.44 8.82 1.16
C HIS A 127 1.68 8.52 0.31
N GLU A 128 2.89 8.91 0.76
CA GLU A 128 4.15 8.70 0.04
C GLU A 128 4.59 7.22 -0.02
N GLY A 129 4.08 6.40 0.89
CA GLY A 129 4.32 4.96 0.88
C GLY A 129 3.31 4.16 0.07
N TYR A 130 2.28 4.79 -0.51
CA TYR A 130 1.30 4.11 -1.36
C TYR A 130 1.90 3.79 -2.73
N ARG A 131 1.90 2.50 -3.09
CA ARG A 131 2.42 2.02 -4.36
C ARG A 131 1.78 0.70 -4.76
N ASN A 132 0.99 0.72 -5.82
CA ASN A 132 0.36 -0.49 -6.36
C ASN A 132 1.35 -1.33 -7.17
N VAL A 133 1.03 -2.62 -7.28
CA VAL A 133 1.64 -3.55 -8.22
C VAL A 133 0.55 -4.03 -9.15
N ILE A 134 0.73 -3.80 -10.45
CA ILE A 134 -0.19 -4.31 -11.44
C ILE A 134 0.27 -5.69 -11.88
N VAL A 135 -0.59 -6.69 -11.70
CA VAL A 135 -0.37 -8.05 -12.15
C VAL A 135 -0.93 -8.17 -13.56
N GLU A 136 -0.06 -8.04 -14.58
CA GLU A 136 -0.45 -8.07 -15.99
C GLU A 136 0.16 -9.26 -16.72
N ASN A 137 -0.70 -10.09 -17.31
CA ASN A 137 -0.36 -11.19 -18.21
C ASN A 137 -1.65 -11.57 -18.94
N LYS A 138 -1.82 -11.09 -20.17
CA LYS A 138 -3.08 -11.25 -20.91
C LYS A 138 -3.44 -12.72 -21.09
N GLU A 139 -2.46 -13.55 -21.43
CA GLU A 139 -2.64 -14.98 -21.70
C GLU A 139 -3.13 -15.74 -20.46
N ARG A 140 -2.80 -15.23 -19.26
CA ARG A 140 -3.15 -15.85 -17.98
C ARG A 140 -4.39 -15.25 -17.33
N TRP A 141 -4.60 -13.94 -17.48
CA TRP A 141 -5.56 -13.18 -16.67
C TRP A 141 -6.79 -12.68 -17.43
N ASP A 142 -6.77 -12.64 -18.76
CA ASP A 142 -7.94 -12.21 -19.53
C ASP A 142 -9.14 -13.12 -19.27
N GLY A 143 -10.19 -12.58 -18.63
CA GLY A 143 -11.37 -13.33 -18.21
C GLY A 143 -11.13 -14.38 -17.11
N ALA A 144 -10.02 -14.29 -16.35
CA ALA A 144 -9.73 -15.23 -15.27
C ALA A 144 -10.81 -15.19 -14.17
N SER A 145 -11.12 -16.37 -13.61
CA SER A 145 -12.10 -16.47 -12.52
C SER A 145 -11.52 -15.97 -11.19
N ILE A 146 -12.41 -15.57 -10.28
CA ILE A 146 -12.03 -15.15 -8.93
C ILE A 146 -11.28 -16.27 -8.17
N GLU A 147 -11.62 -17.53 -8.42
CA GLU A 147 -10.93 -18.69 -7.83
C GLU A 147 -9.48 -18.79 -8.33
N GLN A 148 -9.25 -18.60 -9.63
CA GLN A 148 -7.89 -18.61 -10.19
C GLN A 148 -7.04 -17.48 -9.60
N ILE A 149 -7.62 -16.28 -9.49
CA ILE A 149 -6.95 -15.12 -8.89
C ILE A 149 -6.68 -15.36 -7.41
N ARG A 150 -7.63 -15.93 -6.68
CA ARG A 150 -7.46 -16.22 -5.25
C ARG A 150 -6.29 -17.19 -4.99
N GLU A 151 -6.18 -18.25 -5.78
CA GLU A 151 -5.09 -19.22 -5.62
C GLU A 151 -3.74 -18.64 -6.06
N ASP A 152 -3.71 -17.80 -7.10
CA ASP A 152 -2.49 -17.07 -7.46
C ASP A 152 -2.09 -16.07 -6.39
N PHE A 153 -3.02 -15.29 -5.86
CA PHE A 153 -2.75 -14.31 -4.81
C PHE A 153 -2.17 -14.98 -3.55
N LYS A 154 -2.73 -16.12 -3.12
CA LYS A 154 -2.15 -16.94 -2.04
C LYS A 154 -0.71 -17.34 -2.33
N SER A 155 -0.47 -17.85 -3.54
CA SER A 155 0.86 -18.30 -3.97
C SER A 155 1.86 -17.14 -4.04
N LEU A 156 1.41 -15.98 -4.55
CA LEU A 156 2.19 -14.75 -4.65
C LEU A 156 2.58 -14.24 -3.27
N VAL A 157 1.62 -14.12 -2.34
CA VAL A 157 1.88 -13.70 -0.95
C VAL A 157 2.87 -14.65 -0.26
N ALA A 158 2.66 -15.97 -0.38
CA ALA A 158 3.56 -16.98 0.18
C ALA A 158 4.98 -16.90 -0.42
N SER A 159 5.11 -16.63 -1.72
CA SER A 159 6.41 -16.47 -2.39
C SER A 159 7.24 -15.30 -1.84
N GLN A 160 6.58 -14.31 -1.22
CA GLN A 160 7.20 -13.16 -0.58
C GLN A 160 7.52 -13.41 0.90
N GLY A 161 7.29 -14.63 1.41
CA GLY A 161 7.49 -14.96 2.83
C GLY A 161 6.48 -14.26 3.75
N ALA A 162 5.30 -13.93 3.23
CA ALA A 162 4.18 -13.34 3.96
C ALA A 162 3.02 -14.34 4.05
N GLU A 163 2.07 -14.09 4.95
CA GLU A 163 0.82 -14.85 5.05
C GLU A 163 -0.38 -13.93 4.79
N ILE A 164 -1.43 -14.48 4.17
CA ILE A 164 -2.66 -13.71 3.96
C ILE A 164 -3.25 -13.33 5.33
N GLY A 165 -3.53 -12.04 5.50
CA GLY A 165 -4.01 -11.48 6.77
C GLY A 165 -2.95 -10.66 7.50
N ASP A 166 -1.73 -10.59 6.98
CA ASP A 166 -0.76 -9.55 7.35
C ASP A 166 -1.35 -8.15 7.13
N VAL A 167 -0.96 -7.20 7.97
CA VAL A 167 -1.77 -5.98 8.18
C VAL A 167 -1.70 -4.97 7.01
N VAL A 168 -0.71 -5.08 6.15
CA VAL A 168 -0.59 -4.16 5.01
C VAL A 168 -1.50 -4.64 3.88
N PRO A 169 -2.31 -3.75 3.26
CA PRO A 169 -3.33 -4.15 2.28
C PRO A 169 -2.83 -5.13 1.20
N ARG A 170 -1.60 -4.96 0.72
CA ARG A 170 -0.95 -5.82 -0.29
C ARG A 170 -0.97 -7.31 0.07
N TYR A 171 -0.89 -7.65 1.34
CA TYR A 171 -0.86 -9.04 1.82
C TYR A 171 -2.17 -9.46 2.48
N ALA A 172 -3.16 -8.57 2.60
CA ALA A 172 -4.47 -8.89 3.12
C ALA A 172 -5.49 -9.14 2.01
N VAL A 173 -5.46 -8.32 0.96
CA VAL A 173 -6.44 -8.30 -0.13
C VAL A 173 -5.76 -7.96 -1.46
N CYS A 174 -6.34 -8.45 -2.56
CA CYS A 174 -6.03 -7.99 -3.90
C CYS A 174 -7.24 -7.30 -4.52
N MET A 175 -6.99 -6.43 -5.49
CA MET A 175 -8.03 -5.84 -6.33
C MET A 175 -8.11 -6.59 -7.64
N VAL A 176 -9.32 -6.82 -8.13
CA VAL A 176 -9.58 -7.38 -9.44
C VAL A 176 -10.30 -6.33 -10.26
N ILE A 177 -9.68 -5.92 -11.37
CA ILE A 177 -10.30 -5.01 -12.32
C ILE A 177 -10.70 -5.82 -13.54
N ASP A 178 -11.98 -6.20 -13.54
CA ASP A 178 -12.68 -6.74 -14.69
C ASP A 178 -13.35 -5.61 -15.49
N ARG A 179 -14.12 -5.98 -16.53
CA ARG A 179 -14.80 -5.00 -17.37
C ARG A 179 -15.78 -4.13 -16.58
N HIS A 180 -16.55 -4.73 -15.68
CA HIS A 180 -17.56 -4.02 -14.90
C HIS A 180 -16.90 -3.04 -13.92
N CYS A 181 -15.85 -3.47 -13.23
CA CYS A 181 -15.04 -2.66 -12.32
C CYS A 181 -14.41 -1.47 -13.04
N LEU A 182 -13.77 -1.72 -14.19
CA LEU A 182 -13.17 -0.66 -15.02
C LEU A 182 -14.22 0.37 -15.46
N ASP A 183 -15.34 -0.08 -16.02
CA ASP A 183 -16.40 0.83 -16.46
C ASP A 183 -17.00 1.61 -15.26
N SER A 184 -17.10 1.00 -14.08
CA SER A 184 -17.57 1.66 -12.86
C SER A 184 -16.60 2.73 -12.37
N ILE A 185 -15.29 2.45 -12.33
CA ILE A 185 -14.27 3.43 -11.94
C ILE A 185 -14.27 4.59 -12.93
N MET A 186 -14.32 4.31 -14.23
CA MET A 186 -14.30 5.35 -15.25
C MET A 186 -15.52 6.28 -15.20
N ARG A 187 -16.69 5.75 -14.81
CA ARG A 187 -17.92 6.55 -14.61
C ARG A 187 -17.95 7.33 -13.29
N ALA A 188 -17.09 7.00 -12.33
CA ALA A 188 -17.00 7.76 -11.10
C ALA A 188 -16.54 9.19 -11.37
N PHE A 189 -16.89 10.11 -10.46
CA PHE A 189 -16.51 11.52 -10.55
C PHE A 189 -15.00 11.67 -10.74
N GLU A 190 -14.59 12.66 -11.54
CA GLU A 190 -13.17 12.94 -11.74
C GLU A 190 -12.51 13.41 -10.45
N ASP A 191 -13.22 14.26 -9.71
CA ASP A 191 -12.89 14.70 -8.36
C ASP A 191 -13.65 13.84 -7.32
N PRO A 192 -12.95 13.09 -6.46
CA PRO A 192 -13.58 12.34 -5.37
C PRO A 192 -14.45 13.20 -4.45
N GLU A 193 -14.15 14.50 -4.26
CA GLU A 193 -14.95 15.39 -3.41
C GLU A 193 -16.37 15.58 -3.94
N GLU A 194 -16.56 15.57 -5.27
CA GLU A 194 -17.88 15.71 -5.90
C GLU A 194 -18.80 14.51 -5.60
N SER A 195 -18.21 13.33 -5.35
CA SER A 195 -18.96 12.13 -5.00
C SER A 195 -19.76 12.28 -3.69
N MET A 196 -19.27 13.08 -2.75
CA MET A 196 -19.93 13.35 -1.48
C MET A 196 -21.13 14.30 -1.64
N HIS A 197 -21.02 15.26 -2.56
CA HIS A 197 -22.07 16.24 -2.83
C HIS A 197 -23.24 15.62 -3.62
N GLY A 198 -22.97 14.62 -4.46
CA GLY A 198 -23.99 13.84 -5.16
C GLY A 198 -24.87 12.99 -4.23
N VAL A 199 -24.34 12.50 -3.11
CA VAL A 199 -25.11 11.72 -2.11
C VAL A 199 -26.08 12.62 -1.34
N VAL A 200 -25.75 13.90 -1.13
CA VAL A 200 -26.62 14.87 -0.44
C VAL A 200 -27.74 15.37 -1.36
N GLN A 201 -27.52 15.43 -2.68
CA GLN A 201 -28.54 15.80 -3.66
C GLN A 201 -29.39 14.62 -4.16
N GLY A 202 -29.01 13.37 -3.84
CA GLY A 202 -29.71 12.14 -4.25
C GLY A 202 -30.81 11.65 -3.32
N ARG A 203 -31.20 12.40 -2.28
CA ARG A 203 -32.42 12.12 -1.49
C ARG A 203 -33.61 12.88 -2.07
N ASP A 204 -33.91 12.63 -3.34
CA ASP A 204 -35.24 12.81 -3.92
C ASP A 204 -35.21 12.26 -5.34
N LEU A 205 -35.61 10.99 -5.49
CA LEU A 205 -36.36 10.46 -6.63
C LEU A 205 -36.85 9.03 -6.28
N PHE A 206 -37.92 9.05 -5.47
CA PHE A 206 -39.09 8.17 -5.38
C PHE A 206 -39.05 6.68 -5.78
N LEU A 207 -39.68 5.89 -4.87
CA LEU A 207 -40.66 4.79 -5.07
C LEU A 207 -40.62 3.99 -6.37
#